data_AF-A0A350IUX0-F1
#
_entry.id   AF-A0A350IUX0-F1
#
_cell.length_a   1.000
_cell.length_b   1.000
_cell.length_c   1.000
_cell.angle_alpha   90.00
_cell.angle_beta   90.00
_cell.angle_gamma   90.00
#
_symmetry.space_group_name_H-M   'P 1'
#
loop_
_entity.id
_entity.type
_entity.pdbx_description
1 polymer ?
#
loop_
_entity_poly.entity_id
_entity_poly.type
_entity_poly.pdbx_seq_one_letter_code
_entity_poly.pdbx_strand_id
1 'polypeptide(L)' 'LSVNIARVLRGKHRPQFTPHLNTGDHVVVVNAADIVVTGGKLRKKLYDRYSGYPGGRRVRTFEEA' A
#
# COMPACT_ATOMS: atom_id res chain seq x y z
N LEU A 1 7.15 -5.36 -4.22
CA LEU A 1 7.55 -4.06 -3.63
C LEU A 1 6.92 -3.85 -2.25
N SER A 2 5.59 -3.70 -2.16
CA SER A 2 4.87 -3.42 -0.90
C SER A 2 5.15 -4.39 0.25
N VAL A 3 5.21 -5.70 -0.02
CA VAL A 3 5.51 -6.74 1.00
C VAL A 3 6.89 -6.54 1.64
N ASN A 4 7.89 -6.19 0.83
CA ASN A 4 9.25 -5.97 1.32
C ASN A 4 9.34 -4.67 2.13
N ILE A 5 8.69 -3.60 1.66
CA ILE A 5 8.60 -2.33 2.40
C ILE A 5 7.93 -2.56 3.76
N ALA A 6 6.80 -3.28 3.80
CA ALA A 6 6.12 -3.58 5.06
C ALA A 6 6.98 -4.42 6.02
N ARG A 7 7.88 -5.28 5.51
CA ARG A 7 8.83 -6.04 6.33
C ARG A 7 9.89 -5.14 6.96
N VAL A 8 10.35 -4.12 6.22
CA VAL A 8 11.32 -3.12 6.71
C VAL A 8 10.67 -2.17 7.71
N LEU A 9 9.50 -1.61 7.39
CA LEU A 9 8.72 -0.74 8.27
C LEU A 9 8.35 -1.41 9.59
N ARG A 10 8.19 -2.74 9.62
CA ARG A 10 7.92 -3.48 10.85
C ARG A 10 9.18 -3.90 11.60
N GLY A 11 10.37 -3.75 11.03
CA GLY A 11 11.62 -4.23 11.64
C GLY A 11 11.84 -5.75 11.55
N LYS A 12 10.95 -6.50 10.87
CA LYS A 12 10.98 -7.97 10.72
C LYS A 12 12.22 -8.52 9.99
N HIS A 13 13.02 -7.64 9.40
CA HIS A 13 14.28 -8.00 8.76
C HIS A 13 15.45 -8.06 9.77
N ARG A 14 15.27 -7.52 10.98
CA ARG A 14 16.29 -7.54 12.04
C ARG A 14 16.03 -8.68 13.03
N PRO A 15 17.08 -9.30 13.59
CA PRO A 15 16.95 -10.35 14.60
C PRO A 15 16.37 -9.83 15.93
N GLN A 16 16.43 -8.52 16.17
CA GLN A 16 15.89 -7.83 17.36
C GLN A 16 14.39 -7.53 17.24
N PHE A 17 13.70 -8.09 16.23
CA PHE A 17 12.28 -7.87 16.02
C PHE A 17 11.46 -8.32 17.23
N THR A 18 10.69 -7.39 17.78
CA THR A 18 9.83 -7.62 18.94
C THR A 18 8.42 -7.14 18.61
N PRO A 19 7.37 -7.99 18.64
CA PRO A 19 6.05 -7.63 18.13
C PRO A 19 5.36 -6.46 18.83
N HIS A 20 5.67 -6.23 20.12
CA HIS A 20 5.06 -5.16 20.93
C HIS A 20 5.85 -3.85 20.91
N LEU A 21 7.05 -3.84 20.31
CA LEU A 21 7.89 -2.65 20.18
C LEU A 21 8.02 -2.26 18.71
N ASN A 22 8.05 -0.96 18.43
CA ASN A 22 8.30 -0.46 17.08
C ASN A 22 9.80 -0.41 16.82
N THR A 23 10.36 -1.46 16.24
CA THR A 23 11.78 -1.54 15.83
C THR A 23 11.96 -1.38 14.32
N GLY A 24 10.99 -0.76 13.66
CA GLY A 24 11.01 -0.50 12.23
C GLY A 24 11.97 0.60 11.80
N ASP A 25 12.31 0.59 10.51
CA ASP A 25 13.11 1.63 9.87
C ASP A 25 12.26 2.50 8.94
N HIS A 26 12.74 3.71 8.65
CA HIS A 26 12.13 4.61 7.68
C HIS A 26 12.43 4.16 6.24
N VAL A 27 11.42 4.22 5.37
CA VAL A 27 11.56 3.89 3.94
C VAL A 27 11.06 5.07 3.11
N VAL A 28 11.93 5.60 2.26
CA VAL A 28 11.57 6.62 1.26
C VAL A 28 11.38 5.94 -0.09
N VAL A 29 10.19 6.12 -0.67
CA VAL A 29 9.89 5.61 -2.02
C VAL A 29 9.97 6.76 -3.00
N VAL A 30 10.89 6.66 -3.96
CA VAL A 30 11.05 7.60 -5.07
C VAL A 30 10.38 7.02 -6.33
N ASN A 31 9.99 7.90 -7.27
CA ASN A 31 9.36 7.52 -8.55
C ASN A 31 8.11 6.65 -8.41
N ALA A 32 7.18 7.05 -7.52
CA ALA A 32 5.94 6.31 -7.30
C ALA A 32 5.02 6.25 -8.54
N ALA A 33 5.16 7.20 -9.48
CA ALA A 33 4.38 7.25 -10.72
C ALA A 33 4.70 6.08 -11.68
N ASP A 34 5.96 5.61 -11.69
CA ASP A 34 6.42 4.59 -12.65
C ASP A 34 6.27 3.16 -12.10
N ILE A 35 5.37 2.95 -11.15
CA ILE A 35 5.19 1.65 -10.51
C ILE A 35 4.56 0.64 -11.49
N VAL A 36 5.24 -0.48 -11.70
CA VAL A 36 4.80 -1.52 -12.63
C VAL A 36 3.62 -2.30 -12.04
N VAL A 37 2.50 -2.31 -12.77
CA VAL A 37 1.33 -3.17 -12.51
C VAL A 37 1.18 -4.22 -13.60
N THR A 38 0.86 -5.45 -13.20
CA THR A 38 0.78 -6.59 -14.13
C THR A 38 -0.62 -6.81 -14.70
N GLY A 39 -0.70 -7.25 -15.96
CA GLY A 39 -1.94 -7.61 -16.64
C GLY A 39 -2.91 -6.42 -16.80
N GLY A 40 -4.22 -6.70 -16.74
CA GLY A 40 -5.25 -5.66 -16.87
C GLY A 40 -5.54 -4.85 -15.61
N LYS A 41 -4.68 -4.89 -14.58
CA LYS A 41 -4.94 -4.29 -13.26
C LYS A 41 -5.06 -2.76 -13.31
N LEU A 42 -4.41 -2.12 -14.28
CA LEU A 42 -4.46 -0.67 -14.45
C LEU A 42 -5.90 -0.16 -14.61
N ARG A 43 -6.71 -0.85 -15.42
CA ARG A 43 -8.12 -0.49 -15.68
C ARG A 43 -9.12 -1.26 -14.81
N LYS A 44 -8.80 -2.51 -14.46
CA LYS A 44 -9.75 -3.43 -13.81
C LYS A 44 -9.72 -3.36 -12.28
N LYS A 45 -8.65 -2.83 -11.67
CA LYS A 45 -8.56 -2.77 -10.21
C LYS A 45 -9.37 -1.59 -9.70
N LEU A 46 -10.43 -1.90 -8.95
CA LEU A 46 -11.31 -0.92 -8.33
C LEU A 46 -10.89 -0.67 -6.88
N TYR A 47 -10.72 0.60 -6.53
CA TYR A 47 -10.56 1.10 -5.16
C TYR A 47 -11.89 1.69 -4.71
N ASP A 48 -12.52 1.02 -3.75
CA ASP A 48 -13.79 1.44 -3.17
C ASP A 48 -13.56 2.13 -1.83
N ARG A 49 -14.25 3.25 -1.60
CA ARG A 49 -14.29 3.95 -0.32
C ARG A 49 -15.73 4.34 -0.02
N TYR A 50 -16.16 4.06 1.21
CA TYR A 50 -17.45 4.48 1.73
C TYR A 50 -17.27 5.62 2.74
N SER A 51 -18.15 6.60 2.69
CA SER A 51 -18.11 7.79 3.57
C SER A 51 -18.95 7.66 4.85
N GLY A 52 -19.81 6.64 4.97
CA GLY A 52 -20.70 6.44 6.11
C GLY A 52 -22.17 6.83 5.87
N TYR A 53 -22.45 7.64 4.85
CA TYR A 53 -23.81 8.08 4.51
C TYR A 53 -24.43 7.28 3.36
N PRO A 54 -25.77 7.13 3.29
CA PRO A 54 -26.46 6.54 2.15
C PRO A 54 -26.04 7.21 0.83
N GLY A 55 -25.69 6.41 -0.18
CA GLY A 55 -25.14 6.92 -1.45
C GLY A 55 -23.66 7.35 -1.39
N GLY A 56 -23.01 7.24 -0.24
CA GLY A 56 -21.66 7.71 0.03
C GLY A 56 -20.52 6.83 -0.48
N ARG A 57 -20.79 5.96 -1.45
CA ARG A 57 -19.82 5.03 -2.06
C ARG A 57 -19.08 5.73 -3.19
N ARG A 58 -17.75 5.65 -3.20
CA ARG A 58 -16.89 6.20 -4.27
C ARG A 58 -15.95 5.11 -4.75
N VAL A 59 -15.96 4.87 -6.06
CA VAL A 59 -15.11 3.88 -6.72
C VAL A 59 -14.16 4.60 -7.67
N ARG A 60 -12.89 4.23 -7.66
CA ARG A 60 -11.86 4.70 -8.61
C ARG A 60 -11.07 3.54 -9.17
N THR A 61 -10.65 3.63 -10.42
CA THR A 61 -9.71 2.67 -11.01
C THR A 61 -8.27 3.01 -10.61
N PHE A 62 -7.31 2.12 -10.90
CA PHE A 62 -5.89 2.41 -10.64
C PHE A 62 -5.34 3.51 -11.53
N GLU A 63 -5.88 3.68 -12.74
CA GLU A 63 -5.50 4.76 -13.67
C GLU A 63 -5.92 6.15 -13.16
N GLU A 64 -7.01 6.23 -12.39
CA GLU A 64 -7.57 7.49 -11.85
C GLU A 64 -7.06 7.83 -10.44
N ALA A 65 -6.24 6.96 -9.84
CA ALA A 65 -5.77 7.06 -8.47
C ALA A 65 -4.39 7.72 -8.37
#